data_AF-A0A085G7J7-F1
#
_entry.id   AF-A0A085G7J7-F1
#
_cell.length_a   1.000
_cell.length_b   1.000
_cell.length_c   1.000
_cell.angle_alpha   90.00
_cell.angle_beta   90.00
_cell.angle_gamma   90.00
#
_symmetry.space_group_name_H-M   'P 1'
#
loop_
_entity.id
_entity.type
_entity.pdbx_description
1 polymer ?
#
loop_
_entity_poly.entity_id
_entity_poly.type
_entity_poly.pdbx_seq_one_letter_code
_entity_poly.pdbx_strand_id
1 'polypeptide(L)'
;MLSWPFYVQQAERHLLAVSTPNGLYIGNANIISADPRKYLYDAYLSFMGARGHQRPMSLTAFGQAVPQTLREYEIEFLKRKTNQGMQTNLTLNDDSEADWLPKCETL
;
A
#
# COMPACT_ATOMS: atom_id res chain seq x y z
N MET A 1 -20.25 -6.65 8.19
CA MET A 1 -19.04 -7.02 7.43
C MET A 1 -18.82 -5.89 6.45
N LEU A 2 -17.82 -5.02 6.66
CA LEU A 2 -17.62 -3.84 5.82
C LEU A 2 -17.28 -4.30 4.40
N SER A 3 -17.90 -3.67 3.40
CA SER A 3 -17.73 -4.00 1.99
C SER A 3 -16.36 -3.51 1.49
N TRP A 4 -15.86 -4.17 0.45
CA TRP A 4 -14.61 -3.82 -0.23
C TRP A 4 -14.41 -2.31 -0.49
N PRO A 5 -15.42 -1.53 -0.95
CA PRO A 5 -15.28 -0.08 -1.16
C PRO A 5 -14.97 0.72 0.12
N PHE A 6 -15.40 0.23 1.29
CA PHE A 6 -15.15 0.92 2.56
C PHE A 6 -13.67 0.87 2.94
N TYR A 7 -13.02 -0.27 2.73
CA TYR A 7 -11.59 -0.42 3.00
C TYR A 7 -10.75 0.41 2.05
N VAL A 8 -11.19 0.54 0.80
CA VAL A 8 -10.53 1.38 -0.19
C VAL A 8 -10.58 2.85 0.21
N GLN A 9 -11.76 3.39 0.53
CA GLN A 9 -11.86 4.80 0.96
C GLN A 9 -10.99 5.08 2.20
N GLN A 10 -10.93 4.11 3.13
CA GLN A 10 -10.10 4.27 4.30
C GLN A 10 -8.60 4.19 3.97
N ALA A 11 -8.20 3.37 2.99
CA ALA A 11 -6.82 3.28 2.53
C ALA A 11 -6.41 4.51 1.70
N GLU A 12 -7.32 5.13 0.94
CA GLU A 12 -7.11 6.37 0.19
C GLU A 12 -6.72 7.54 1.11
N ARG A 13 -7.34 7.64 2.30
CA ARG A 13 -6.91 8.63 3.31
C ARG A 13 -5.43 8.50 3.69
N HIS A 14 -4.85 7.32 3.49
CA HIS A 14 -3.47 7.00 3.78
C HIS A 14 -2.60 6.84 2.54
N LEU A 15 -3.16 6.91 1.32
CA LEU A 15 -2.45 6.68 0.07
C LEU A 15 -2.75 7.80 -0.92
N LEU A 16 -1.70 8.55 -1.29
CA LEU A 16 -1.77 9.61 -2.27
C LEU A 16 -1.21 9.13 -3.61
N ALA A 17 -2.00 9.27 -4.67
CA ALA A 17 -1.54 9.05 -6.03
C ALA A 17 -0.84 10.30 -6.57
N VAL A 18 0.44 10.18 -6.90
CA VAL A 18 1.23 11.24 -7.52
C VAL A 18 1.22 11.11 -9.05
N SER A 19 1.48 12.21 -9.76
CA SER A 19 1.53 12.24 -11.23
C SER A 19 2.73 11.49 -11.84
N THR A 20 3.65 10.98 -11.00
CA THR A 20 4.85 10.27 -11.45
C THR A 20 5.03 8.96 -10.67
N PRO A 21 5.53 7.88 -11.29
CA PRO A 21 5.71 6.58 -10.63
C PRO A 21 6.97 6.55 -9.73
N ASN A 22 7.07 7.53 -8.82
CA ASN A 22 8.17 7.71 -7.86
C ASN A 22 7.78 7.38 -6.42
N GLY A 23 6.63 6.74 -6.23
CA GLY A 23 6.12 6.32 -4.92
C GLY A 23 6.66 4.96 -4.47
N LEU A 24 5.83 4.27 -3.69
CA LEU A 24 6.10 2.97 -3.09
C LEU A 24 6.33 1.88 -4.14
N TYR A 25 7.16 0.90 -3.77
CA TYR A 25 7.33 -0.33 -4.53
C TYR A 25 6.20 -1.31 -4.21
N ILE A 26 5.76 -2.15 -5.15
CA ILE A 26 4.72 -3.17 -4.87
C ILE A 26 5.17 -4.15 -3.78
N GLY A 27 6.48 -4.36 -3.62
CA GLY A 27 7.05 -5.42 -2.81
C GLY A 27 7.46 -6.62 -3.66
N ASN A 28 8.27 -7.48 -3.07
CA ASN A 28 8.75 -8.74 -3.62
C ASN A 28 8.67 -9.77 -2.47
N ALA A 29 8.17 -10.97 -2.76
CA ALA A 29 8.08 -12.05 -1.78
C ALA A 29 9.44 -12.45 -1.16
N ASN A 30 10.56 -12.04 -1.76
CA ASN A 30 11.91 -12.29 -1.28
C ASN A 30 12.50 -11.19 -0.38
N ILE A 31 11.74 -10.15 -0.02
CA ILE A 31 12.24 -9.08 0.86
C ILE A 31 12.34 -9.62 2.29
N ILE A 32 13.56 -9.62 2.83
CA ILE A 32 13.90 -10.16 4.15
C ILE A 32 13.41 -9.24 5.28
N SER A 33 13.24 -7.95 5.02
CA SER A 33 12.83 -6.94 6.00
C SER A 33 11.58 -6.21 5.52
N ALA A 34 10.46 -6.44 6.19
CA ALA A 34 9.21 -5.73 5.92
C ALA A 34 9.43 -4.23 6.19
N ASP A 35 9.34 -3.42 5.13
CA ASP A 35 9.46 -1.96 5.24
C ASP A 35 8.19 -1.33 4.66
N PRO A 36 7.18 -1.07 5.50
CA PRO A 36 5.91 -0.52 5.06
C PRO A 36 6.04 0.88 4.47
N ARG A 37 7.15 1.60 4.72
CA ARG A 37 7.42 2.92 4.14
C ARG A 37 8.00 2.84 2.73
N LYS A 38 8.47 1.66 2.34
CA LYS A 38 9.10 1.41 1.03
C LYS A 38 8.24 0.53 0.14
N TYR A 39 7.51 -0.41 0.73
CA TYR A 39 6.72 -1.41 0.02
C TYR A 39 5.24 -1.30 0.35
N LEU A 40 4.43 -1.10 -0.70
CA LEU A 40 2.99 -0.95 -0.65
C LEU A 40 2.28 -2.18 -0.05
N TYR A 41 2.77 -3.38 -0.36
CA TYR A 41 2.20 -4.59 0.24
C TYR A 41 2.50 -4.70 1.74
N ASP A 42 3.70 -4.33 2.19
CA ASP A 42 4.03 -4.28 3.61
C ASP A 42 3.17 -3.23 4.33
N ALA A 43 2.95 -2.08 3.70
CA ALA A 43 2.06 -1.03 4.20
C ALA A 43 0.63 -1.57 4.39
N TYR A 44 0.11 -2.31 3.40
CA TYR A 44 -1.18 -2.99 3.50
C TYR A 44 -1.22 -4.01 4.66
N LEU A 45 -0.16 -4.81 4.85
CA LEU A 45 -0.09 -5.76 5.96
C LEU A 45 -0.10 -5.05 7.32
N SER A 46 0.67 -3.97 7.49
CA SER A 46 0.66 -3.15 8.71
C SER A 46 -0.72 -2.56 8.98
N PHE A 47 -1.37 -2.03 7.95
CA PHE A 47 -2.74 -1.50 8.05
C PHE A 47 -3.76 -2.56 8.46
N MET A 48 -3.68 -3.77 7.89
CA MET A 48 -4.54 -4.89 8.25
C MET A 48 -4.29 -5.37 9.69
N GLY A 49 -3.02 -5.44 10.08
CA GLY A 49 -2.58 -5.82 11.43
C GLY A 49 -3.07 -4.85 12.49
N ALA A 50 -2.91 -3.54 12.27
CA ALA A 50 -3.36 -2.50 13.19
C ALA A 50 -4.89 -2.54 13.45
N ARG A 51 -5.67 -3.03 12.48
CA ARG A 51 -7.13 -3.16 12.59
C ARG A 51 -7.61 -4.54 13.04
N GLY A 52 -6.68 -5.44 13.38
CA GLY A 52 -7.00 -6.79 13.84
C GLY A 52 -7.52 -7.73 12.74
N HIS A 53 -7.32 -7.41 11.47
CA HIS A 53 -7.75 -8.27 10.38
C HIS A 53 -6.78 -9.44 10.16
N GLN A 54 -7.25 -10.65 10.50
CA GLN A 54 -6.46 -11.89 10.49
C GLN A 54 -6.28 -12.51 9.09
N ARG A 55 -6.92 -11.97 8.04
CA ARG A 55 -6.91 -12.55 6.69
C ARG A 55 -6.53 -11.49 5.64
N PRO A 56 -5.26 -11.09 5.58
CA PRO A 56 -4.79 -10.25 4.49
C PRO A 56 -4.88 -10.99 3.15
N MET A 57 -5.08 -10.24 2.07
CA MET A 57 -4.95 -10.77 0.71
C MET A 57 -3.52 -11.19 0.42
N SER A 58 -3.34 -12.16 -0.49
CA SER A 58 -2.03 -12.49 -1.03
C SER A 58 -1.48 -11.36 -1.90
N LEU A 59 -0.15 -11.28 -2.05
CA LEU A 59 0.51 -10.28 -2.91
C LEU A 59 -0.06 -10.23 -4.32
N THR A 60 -0.37 -11.40 -4.91
CA THR A 60 -0.97 -11.50 -6.24
C THR A 60 -2.39 -10.91 -6.29
N ALA A 61 -3.23 -11.28 -5.32
CA ALA A 61 -4.59 -10.75 -5.24
C ALA A 61 -4.58 -9.23 -4.97
N PHE A 62 -3.70 -8.78 -4.08
CA PHE A 62 -3.49 -7.36 -3.81
C PHE A 62 -3.05 -6.59 -5.06
N GLY A 63 -2.08 -7.12 -5.81
CA GLY A 63 -1.60 -6.49 -7.05
C GLY A 63 -2.65 -6.42 -8.17
N GLN A 64 -3.69 -7.25 -8.13
CA GLN A 64 -4.85 -7.19 -9.03
C GLN A 64 -5.93 -6.23 -8.52
N ALA A 65 -6.17 -6.27 -7.21
CA ALA A 65 -7.12 -5.42 -6.51
C ALA A 65 -6.78 -3.94 -6.62
N VAL A 66 -5.53 -3.54 -6.33
CA VAL A 66 -5.10 -2.13 -6.32
C VAL A 66 -5.45 -1.37 -7.61
N PRO A 67 -5.06 -1.82 -8.81
CA PRO A 67 -5.40 -1.09 -10.03
C PRO A 67 -6.89 -1.09 -10.36
N GLN A 68 -7.63 -2.15 -10.01
CA GLN A 68 -9.10 -2.18 -10.17
C GLN A 68 -9.75 -1.14 -9.28
N THR A 69 -9.36 -1.16 -8.01
CA THR A 69 -9.75 -0.20 -7.01
C THR A 69 -9.45 1.23 -7.47
N LEU A 70 -8.22 1.57 -7.84
CA LEU A 70 -7.88 2.94 -8.26
C LEU A 70 -8.70 3.39 -9.47
N ARG A 71 -8.99 2.47 -10.41
CA ARG A 71 -9.85 2.75 -11.56
C ARG A 71 -11.29 3.09 -11.17
N GLU A 72 -11.85 2.49 -10.12
CA GLU A 72 -13.19 2.82 -9.61
C GLU A 72 -13.27 4.27 -9.09
N TYR A 73 -12.12 4.83 -8.67
CA TYR A 73 -12.01 6.19 -8.13
C TYR A 73 -11.45 7.16 -9.17
N GLU A 74 -11.38 6.76 -10.44
CA GLU A 74 -10.81 7.57 -11.54
C GLU A 74 -9.35 7.99 -11.30
N ILE A 75 -8.62 7.23 -10.48
CA ILE A 75 -7.20 7.45 -10.20
C ILE A 75 -6.36 6.64 -11.19
N GLU A 76 -5.47 7.33 -11.89
CA GLU A 76 -4.53 6.68 -12.81
C GLU A 76 -3.44 5.93 -12.03
N PHE A 77 -3.44 4.59 -12.15
CA PHE A 77 -2.38 3.77 -11.57
C PHE A 77 -1.19 3.67 -12.52
N LEU A 78 -0.08 4.29 -12.14
CA LEU A 78 1.17 4.24 -12.88
C LEU A 78 2.14 3.29 -12.18
N LYS A 79 2.79 2.43 -12.96
CA LYS A 79 3.86 1.55 -12.48
C LYS A 79 5.04 1.53 -13.43
N ARG A 80 6.25 1.47 -12.88
CA ARG A 80 7.51 1.40 -13.63
C ARG A 80 8.39 0.29 -13.12
N LYS A 81 8.97 -0.49 -14.02
CA LYS A 81 10.04 -1.44 -13.67
C LYS A 81 11.34 -0.68 -13.44
N THR A 82 11.96 -0.91 -12.30
CA THR A 82 13.26 -0.36 -11.89
C THR A 82 14.22 -1.49 -11.54
N ASN A 83 15.50 -1.19 -11.32
CA ASN A 83 16.49 -2.15 -10.85
C ASN A 83 16.17 -2.72 -9.46
N GLN A 84 15.37 -2.01 -8.65
CA GLN A 84 14.96 -2.41 -7.30
C GLN A 84 13.62 -3.16 -7.28
N GLY A 85 12.87 -3.18 -8.39
CA GLY A 85 11.56 -3.82 -8.49
C GLY A 85 10.53 -2.97 -9.22
N MET A 86 9.25 -3.27 -9.02
CA MET A 86 8.14 -2.52 -9.59
C MET A 86 7.78 -1.34 -8.69
N GLN A 87 8.02 -0.12 -9.16
CA GLN A 87 7.67 1.12 -8.47
C GLN A 87 6.30 1.61 -8.93
N THR A 88 5.53 2.22 -8.04
CA THR A 88 4.18 2.75 -8.32
C THR A 88 4.14 4.26 -8.14
N ASN A 89 3.03 4.88 -8.52
CA ASN A 89 2.75 6.28 -8.19
C ASN A 89 2.00 6.46 -6.87
N LEU A 90 1.92 5.44 -6.01
CA LEU A 90 1.24 5.55 -4.73
C LEU A 90 2.24 5.89 -3.64
N THR A 91 1.93 6.89 -2.83
CA THR A 91 2.75 7.34 -1.70
C THR A 91 1.92 7.28 -0.43
N LEU A 92 2.56 7.10 0.73
CA LEU A 92 1.85 7.19 2.00
C LEU A 92 1.56 8.65 2.32
N ASN A 93 0.35 8.92 2.79
CA ASN A 93 0.01 10.23 3.37
C ASN A 93 0.70 10.36 4.74
N ASP A 94 1.06 11.58 5.14
CA ASP A 94 1.68 11.86 6.44
C ASP A 94 0.79 11.41 7.61
N ASP A 95 -0.53 11.44 7.44
CA ASP A 95 -1.49 10.95 8.44
C ASP A 95 -1.36 9.43 8.72
N SER A 96 -0.78 8.68 7.79
CA SER A 96 -0.57 7.23 7.93
C SER A 96 0.42 6.90 9.05
N GLU A 97 1.40 7.78 9.28
CA GLU A 97 2.43 7.65 10.32
C GLU A 97 1.85 7.71 11.73
N ALA A 98 0.72 8.40 11.91
CA ALA A 98 0.08 8.58 13.20
C ALA A 98 -0.92 7.45 13.54
N ASP A 99 -1.58 6.87 12.53
CA ASP A 99 -2.71 5.96 12.74
C ASP A 99 -2.32 4.48 12.83
N TRP A 100 -1.37 3.98 12.01
CA TRP A 100 -1.13 2.53 11.91
C TRP A 100 0.28 2.12 11.47
N LEU A 101 1.09 3.01 10.93
CA LEU A 101 2.50 2.71 10.66
C LEU A 101 3.22 2.52 12.01
N PRO A 102 3.97 1.42 12.19
CA PRO A 102 4.79 1.27 13.37
C PRO A 102 5.79 2.43 13.41
N LYS A 103 5.81 3.19 14.52
CA LYS A 103 6.84 4.19 14.75
C LYS A 103 8.17 3.47 14.63
N CYS A 104 9.07 3.98 13.79
CA CYS A 104 10.45 3.52 13.78
C CYS A 104 11.00 3.78 15.19
N GLU A 105 11.01 2.75 16.04
CA GLU A 105 11.67 2.81 17.34
C GLU A 105 13.15 3.01 17.03
N THR A 106 13.57 4.26 17.11
CA THR A 106 14.97 4.63 17.04
C THR A 106 15.58 4.14 18.34
N LEU A 107 16.29 3.01 18.29
CA LEU A 107 17.17 2.57 19.36
C LEU A 107 18.35 3.54 19.50
#